data_AF-A0A935AYZ5-F1
#
_entry.id   AF-A0A935AYZ5-F1
#
_cell.length_a   1.000
_cell.length_b   1.000
_cell.length_c   1.000
_cell.angle_alpha   90.00
_cell.angle_beta   90.00
_cell.angle_gamma   90.00
#
_symmetry.space_group_name_H-M   'P 1'
#
loop_
_entity.id
_entity.type
_entity.pdbx_description
1 polymer ?
#
loop_
_entity_poly.entity_id
_entity_poly.type
_entity_poly.pdbx_seq_one_letter_code
_entity_poly.pdbx_strand_id
1 'polypeptide(L)'
;MAQLTIRGSDELISRVKSSAADVGRSMNDYVISILDAATNPDLADSASDRLRERLRRAGLLATPARLPGQRPTRKAIAEAGERAAKGRPVSDFVTEGR
;
A
#
# COMPACT_ATOMS: atom_id res chain seq x y z
N MET A 1 26.97 7.35 2.14
CA MET A 1 27.09 5.93 2.54
C MET A 1 26.50 5.78 3.93
N ALA A 2 25.69 4.74 4.15
CA ALA A 2 25.15 4.40 5.46
C ALA A 2 25.56 2.96 5.80
N GLN A 3 25.83 2.69 7.07
CA GLN A 3 26.24 1.37 7.56
C GLN A 3 25.14 0.78 8.44
N LEU A 4 24.84 -0.51 8.22
CA LEU A 4 23.86 -1.27 8.96
C LEU A 4 24.54 -2.47 9.63
N THR A 5 24.39 -2.59 10.95
CA THR A 5 24.85 -3.75 11.72
C THR A 5 23.63 -4.47 12.28
N ILE A 6 23.50 -5.76 11.98
CA ILE A 6 22.32 -6.56 12.35
C ILE A 6 22.78 -7.69 13.28
N ARG A 7 21.99 -7.98 14.32
CA ARG A 7 22.15 -9.17 15.15
C ARG A 7 21.09 -10.19 14.75
N GLY A 8 21.50 -11.44 14.58
CA GLY A 8 20.62 -12.56 14.28
C GLY A 8 21.15 -13.83 14.94
N SER A 9 20.34 -14.89 14.96
CA SER A 9 20.82 -16.19 15.41
C SER A 9 21.88 -16.75 14.44
N ASP A 10 22.84 -17.51 14.96
CA ASP A 10 23.87 -18.15 14.15
C ASP A 10 23.26 -19.01 13.04
N GLU A 11 22.15 -19.67 13.35
CA GLU A 11 21.39 -20.47 12.39
C GLU A 11 20.86 -19.62 11.22
N LEU A 12 20.32 -18.43 11.50
CA LEU A 12 19.84 -17.52 10.47
C LEU A 12 21.00 -17.01 9.61
N ILE A 13 22.10 -16.59 10.23
CA ILE A 13 23.28 -16.10 9.52
C ILE A 13 23.86 -17.20 8.62
N SER A 14 23.91 -18.43 9.12
CA SER A 14 24.36 -19.60 8.35
C SER A 14 23.48 -19.84 7.12
N ARG A 15 22.15 -19.84 7.29
CA ARG A 15 21.21 -19.99 6.15
C ARG A 15 21.38 -18.89 5.11
N VAL A 16 21.48 -17.63 5.54
CA VAL A 16 21.68 -16.49 4.63
C VAL A 16 22.98 -16.63 3.85
N LYS A 17 24.06 -17.07 4.51
CA LYS A 17 25.35 -17.31 3.86
C LYS A 17 25.26 -18.41 2.80
N SER A 18 24.61 -19.53 3.12
CA SER A 18 24.38 -20.61 2.14
C SER A 18 23.56 -20.12 0.95
N SER A 19 22.45 -19.43 1.18
CA SER A 19 21.62 -18.91 0.08
C SER A 19 22.35 -17.90 -0.80
N ALA A 20 23.24 -17.08 -0.23
CA ALA A 20 24.08 -16.16 -1.00
C ALA A 20 25.09 -16.92 -1.88
N ALA A 21 25.71 -17.98 -1.33
CA ALA A 21 26.64 -18.83 -2.07
C ALA A 21 25.96 -19.57 -3.22
N ASP A 22 24.76 -20.09 -3.01
CA ASP A 22 23.98 -20.82 -4.03
C ASP A 22 23.70 -19.95 -5.27
N VAL A 23 23.53 -18.63 -5.08
CA VAL A 23 23.33 -17.67 -6.17
C VAL A 23 24.62 -16.95 -6.60
N GLY A 24 25.78 -17.39 -6.12
CA GLY A 24 27.09 -16.84 -6.48
C GLY A 24 27.33 -15.40 -6.04
N ARG A 25 26.68 -14.94 -4.97
CA ARG A 25 26.79 -13.56 -4.46
C ARG A 25 27.50 -13.49 -3.11
N SER A 26 28.10 -12.35 -2.82
CA SER A 26 28.56 -12.06 -1.45
C SER A 26 27.35 -11.94 -0.52
N MET A 27 27.54 -12.28 0.76
CA MET A 27 26.46 -12.16 1.76
C MET A 27 25.94 -10.73 1.86
N ASN A 28 26.82 -9.74 1.74
CA ASN A 28 26.45 -8.33 1.79
C ASN A 28 25.59 -7.97 0.58
N ASP A 29 26.03 -8.28 -0.64
CA ASP A 29 25.27 -7.98 -1.87
C ASP A 29 23.92 -8.70 -1.88
N TYR A 30 23.88 -9.93 -1.39
CA TYR A 30 22.66 -10.71 -1.25
C TYR A 30 21.66 -10.02 -0.31
N VAL A 31 22.09 -9.65 0.90
CA VAL A 31 21.24 -8.95 1.88
C VAL A 31 20.79 -7.58 1.36
N ILE A 32 21.69 -6.81 0.73
CA ILE A 32 21.33 -5.52 0.13
C ILE A 32 20.31 -5.72 -1.00
N SER A 33 20.45 -6.74 -1.84
CA SER A 33 19.48 -7.02 -2.90
C SER A 33 18.10 -7.42 -2.37
N ILE A 34 18.03 -8.12 -1.23
CA ILE A 34 16.76 -8.43 -0.56
C ILE A 34 16.15 -7.17 0.03
N LEU A 35 16.94 -6.33 0.69
CA LEU A 35 16.46 -5.07 1.26
C LEU A 35 15.97 -4.11 0.17
N ASP A 36 16.68 -4.05 -0.96
CA ASP A 36 16.24 -3.30 -2.13
C ASP A 36 14.94 -3.88 -2.67
N ALA A 37 14.84 -5.19 -2.90
CA ALA A 37 13.60 -5.82 -3.34
C ALA A 37 12.41 -5.58 -2.40
N ALA A 38 12.64 -5.64 -1.10
CA ALA A 38 11.61 -5.40 -0.08
C ALA A 38 11.18 -3.92 0.01
N THR A 39 12.00 -3.00 -0.49
CA THR A 39 11.78 -1.56 -0.38
C THR A 39 11.69 -0.84 -1.72
N ASN A 40 11.81 -1.53 -2.85
CA ASN A 40 11.72 -0.93 -4.16
C ASN A 40 10.29 -1.05 -4.70
N PRO A 41 9.57 0.07 -4.86
CA PRO A 41 8.21 0.06 -5.37
C PRO A 41 8.13 -0.46 -6.80
N ASP A 42 9.22 -0.44 -7.58
CA ASP A 42 9.21 -0.93 -8.96
C ASP A 42 9.21 -2.46 -9.06
N LEU A 43 9.52 -3.14 -7.96
CA LEU A 43 9.48 -4.60 -7.82
C LEU A 43 8.16 -5.12 -7.21
N ALA A 44 7.16 -4.26 -6.95
CA ALA A 44 5.87 -4.73 -6.47
C ALA A 44 5.07 -5.44 -7.59
N ASP A 45 4.42 -6.55 -7.26
CA ASP A 45 3.79 -7.51 -8.18
C ASP A 45 2.73 -6.90 -9.12
N SER A 46 2.12 -5.76 -8.78
CA SER A 46 1.14 -5.09 -9.63
C SER A 46 1.34 -3.57 -9.71
N ALA A 47 0.98 -2.96 -10.85
CA ALA A 47 1.08 -1.50 -11.05
C ALA A 47 0.29 -0.70 -9.99
N SER A 48 -0.81 -1.27 -9.50
CA SER A 48 -1.63 -0.73 -8.42
C SER A 48 -0.87 -0.71 -7.09
N ASP A 49 -0.12 -1.76 -6.78
CA ASP A 49 0.68 -1.84 -5.56
C ASP A 49 1.87 -0.88 -5.60
N ARG A 50 2.50 -0.72 -6.78
CA ARG A 50 3.56 0.28 -7.00
C ARG A 50 3.06 1.70 -6.74
N LEU A 51 1.90 2.04 -7.31
CA LEU A 51 1.28 3.35 -7.14
C LEU A 51 0.92 3.62 -5.68
N ARG A 52 0.34 2.62 -5.00
CA ARG A 52 -0.03 2.71 -3.58
C ARG A 52 1.20 2.95 -2.71
N GLU A 53 2.30 2.24 -2.93
CA GLU A 53 3.54 2.41 -2.17
C GLU A 53 4.19 3.78 -2.40
N ARG A 54 4.20 4.28 -3.65
CA ARG A 54 4.67 5.65 -3.97
C ARG A 54 3.85 6.72 -3.24
N LEU A 55 2.52 6.59 -3.26
CA LEU A 55 1.61 7.50 -2.54
C LEU A 55 1.81 7.43 -1.02
N ARG A 56 2.09 6.24 -0.48
CA ARG A 56 2.37 6.04 0.95
C ARG A 56 3.60 6.83 1.40
N ARG A 57 4.70 6.74 0.65
CA ARG A 57 5.97 7.43 0.96
C ARG A 57 5.88 8.95 0.86
N ALA A 58 5.11 9.44 -0.11
CA ALA A 58 4.85 10.86 -0.25
C ALA A 58 3.93 11.43 0.85
N GLY A 59 3.45 10.59 1.78
CA GLY A 59 2.49 10.99 2.80
C GLY A 59 1.10 11.33 2.23
N LEU A 60 0.84 10.94 0.98
CA LEU A 60 -0.38 11.26 0.25
C LEU A 60 -1.48 10.21 0.47
N LEU A 61 -1.15 9.07 1.07
CA LEU A 61 -2.17 8.16 1.58
C LEU A 61 -2.65 8.66 2.94
N ALA A 62 -3.90 9.13 2.97
CA ALA A 62 -4.63 9.17 4.22
C ALA A 62 -4.79 7.73 4.72
N THR A 63 -4.33 7.45 5.93
CA THR A 63 -4.79 6.26 6.67
C THR A 63 -6.16 6.64 7.22
N PRO A 64 -7.27 6.17 6.64
CA PRO A 64 -8.57 6.46 7.22
C PRO A 64 -8.56 5.87 8.64
N ALA A 65 -8.83 6.70 9.63
CA ALA A 65 -9.16 6.20 10.95
C ALA A 65 -10.27 5.16 10.77
N ARG A 66 -10.13 3.97 11.39
CA ARG A 66 -11.25 3.04 11.44
C ARG A 66 -12.37 3.74 12.17
N LEU A 67 -13.34 4.26 11.41
CA LEU A 67 -14.54 4.80 12.00
C LEU A 67 -15.27 3.64 12.67
N PRO A 68 -15.65 3.77 13.96
CA PRO A 68 -16.50 2.78 14.59
C PRO A 68 -17.83 2.75 13.82
N GLY A 69 -18.08 1.67 13.11
CA GLY A 69 -19.29 1.53 12.29
C GLY A 69 -19.28 0.27 11.44
N GLN A 70 -20.45 -0.37 11.35
CA GLN A 70 -20.66 -1.46 10.41
C GLN A 70 -20.94 -0.87 9.02
N ARG A 71 -20.38 -1.50 7.98
CA ARG A 71 -20.67 -1.11 6.60
C ARG A 71 -22.18 -1.20 6.36
N PRO A 72 -22.83 -0.15 5.81
CA PRO A 72 -24.24 -0.19 5.48
C PRO A 72 -24.57 -1.37 4.54
N THR A 73 -25.74 -1.97 4.73
CA THR A 73 -26.22 -3.04 3.84
C THR A 73 -26.55 -2.48 2.45
N ARG A 74 -26.51 -3.32 1.41
CA ARG A 74 -26.89 -2.90 0.05
C ARG A 74 -28.29 -2.29 0.00
N LYS A 75 -29.23 -2.82 0.79
CA LYS A 75 -30.60 -2.31 0.90
C LYS A 75 -30.62 -0.88 1.45
N ALA A 76 -29.89 -0.63 2.55
CA ALA A 76 -29.81 0.71 3.14
C ALA A 76 -29.20 1.74 2.17
N ILE A 77 -28.23 1.32 1.35
CA ILE A 77 -27.62 2.17 0.31
C ILE A 77 -28.65 2.49 -0.79
N ALA A 78 -29.41 1.49 -1.26
CA ALA A 78 -30.42 1.69 -2.30
C ALA A 78 -31.54 2.64 -1.83
N GLU A 79 -32.08 2.43 -0.62
CA GLU A 79 -33.13 3.28 -0.05
C GLU A 79 -32.65 4.74 0.18
N ALA A 80 -31.39 4.92 0.57
CA ALA A 80 -30.79 6.25 0.67
C ALA A 80 -30.66 6.92 -0.70
N GLY A 81 -30.24 6.16 -1.72
CA GLY A 81 -30.15 6.64 -3.11
C GLY A 81 -31.51 7.09 -3.65
N GLU A 82 -32.57 6.30 -3.44
CA GLU A 82 -33.93 6.67 -3.86
C GLU A 82 -34.42 7.94 -3.17
N ARG A 83 -34.14 8.11 -1.87
CA ARG A 83 -34.51 9.35 -1.16
C ARG A 83 -33.75 10.57 -1.67
N ALA A 84 -32.45 10.41 -1.97
CA ALA A 84 -31.64 11.49 -2.52
C ALA A 84 -32.11 11.89 -3.93
N ALA A 85 -32.53 10.91 -4.75
CA ALA A 85 -33.02 11.13 -6.10
C ALA A 85 -34.38 11.87 -6.17
N LYS A 86 -35.14 11.90 -5.06
CA LYS A 86 -36.40 12.69 -4.96
C LYS A 86 -36.15 14.19 -4.77
N GLY A 87 -34.89 14.59 -4.52
CA GLY A 87 -34.50 15.98 -4.42
C GLY A 87 -34.51 16.68 -5.77
N ARG A 88 -34.25 17.99 -5.74
CA ARG A 88 -34.09 18.78 -6.95
C ARG A 88 -32.76 18.41 -7.63
N PRO A 89 -32.74 18.10 -8.94
CA PRO A 89 -31.51 17.68 -9.61
C PRO A 89 -30.50 18.82 -9.70
N VAL A 90 -29.21 18.47 -9.65
CA VAL A 90 -28.08 19.43 -9.71
C VAL A 90 -28.15 20.30 -10.98
N SER A 91 -28.66 19.75 -12.08
CA SER A 91 -28.89 20.46 -13.34
C SER A 91 -29.71 21.73 -13.16
N ASP A 92 -30.70 21.70 -12.27
CA ASP A 92 -31.60 22.83 -12.08
C ASP A 92 -30.89 23.96 -11.32
N PHE A 93 -29.98 23.64 -10.40
CA PHE A 93 -29.20 24.65 -9.68
C PHE A 93 -28.20 25.33 -10.62
N VAL A 94 -27.51 24.54 -11.46
CA VAL A 94 -26.60 25.04 -12.48
C VAL A 94 -27.31 25.96 -13.48
N THR A 95 -28.53 25.60 -13.90
CA THR A 95 -29.33 26.41 -14.83
C THR A 95 -29.80 27.72 -14.20
N GLU A 96 -30.05 27.74 -12.89
CA GLU A 96 -30.43 28.93 -12.14
C GLU A 96 -29.24 29.78 -11.64
N GLY A 97 -28.00 29.40 -11.99
CA GLY A 97 -26.79 30.11 -11.57
C GLY A 97 -26.50 30.03 -10.08
N ARG A 98 -26.92 28.95 -9.42
CA ARG A 98 -26.73 28.67 -7.99
C ARG A 98 -25.89 27.43 -7.74
#